data_AF-A0A7V2VGW9-F1
#
_entry.id   AF-A0A7V2VGW9-F1
#
_cell.length_a   1.000
_cell.length_b   1.000
_cell.length_c   1.000
_cell.angle_alpha   90.00
_cell.angle_beta   90.00
_cell.angle_gamma   90.00
#
_symmetry.space_group_name_H-M   'P 1'
#
loop_
_entity.id
_entity.type
_entity.pdbx_description
1 polymer ?
#
loop_
_entity_poly.entity_id
_entity_poly.type
_entity_poly.pdbx_seq_one_letter_code
_entity_poly.pdbx_strand_id
1 'polypeptide(L)' 'MTFDDLIRLCRPNAFVLLLGPSAPLSPALFEMGVDAVSGTLVIDPERVLQSVGQGATFRQIKRAGGLRLLTMIRNTY' A
#
# COMPACT_ATOMS: atom_id res chain seq x y z
N MET A 1 12.97 -7.02 -13.46
CA MET A 1 12.15 -7.76 -12.49
C MET A 1 11.35 -6.76 -11.68
N THR A 2 10.02 -6.82 -11.78
CA THR A 2 9.09 -5.94 -11.04
C THR A 2 8.09 -6.82 -10.29
N PHE A 3 6.98 -6.25 -9.82
CA PHE A 3 5.98 -6.94 -9.00
C PHE A 3 5.51 -8.29 -9.58
N ASP A 4 5.16 -8.34 -10.86
CA ASP A 4 4.57 -9.52 -11.52
C ASP A 4 5.51 -10.74 -11.55
N ASP A 5 6.82 -10.49 -11.67
CA ASP A 5 7.82 -11.55 -11.64
C ASP A 5 8.05 -12.03 -10.20
N LEU A 6 8.05 -11.11 -9.23
CA LEU A 6 8.36 -11.41 -7.83
C LEU A 6 7.25 -12.23 -7.17
N ILE A 7 5.99 -11.89 -7.46
CA ILE A 7 4.84 -12.57 -6.86
C ILE A 7 4.77 -14.05 -7.26
N ARG A 8 5.24 -14.38 -8.47
CA ARG A 8 5.32 -15.76 -8.98
C ARG A 8 6.38 -16.61 -8.29
N LEU A 9 7.33 -16.00 -7.60
CA LEU A 9 8.34 -16.72 -6.81
C LEU A 9 7.87 -17.02 -5.38
N CYS A 10 6.76 -16.43 -4.94
CA CYS A 10 6.19 -16.74 -3.63
C CYS A 10 5.70 -18.19 -3.62
N ARG A 11 6.04 -18.92 -2.55
CA ARG A 11 5.54 -20.30 -2.37
C ARG A 11 4.00 -20.29 -2.28
N PRO A 12 3.31 -21.31 -2.78
CA PRO A 12 1.83 -21.38 -2.73
C PRO A 12 1.22 -21.24 -1.33
N ASN A 13 1.95 -21.64 -0.29
CA ASN A 13 1.48 -21.61 1.11
C ASN A 13 2.14 -20.48 1.94
N ALA A 14 2.75 -19.48 1.29
CA ALA A 14 3.27 -18.32 1.99
C ALA A 14 2.17 -17.27 2.16
N PHE A 15 2.17 -16.58 3.30
CA PHE A 15 1.36 -15.38 3.46
C PHE A 15 2.07 -14.20 2.79
N VAL A 16 1.43 -13.61 1.78
CA VAL A 16 2.02 -12.52 0.98
C VAL A 16 1.40 -11.18 1.37
N LEU A 17 2.24 -10.28 1.90
CA LEU A 17 1.87 -8.91 2.25
C LEU A 17 2.50 -7.93 1.25
N LEU A 18 1.69 -7.18 0.52
CA LEU A 18 2.16 -6.00 -0.22
C LEU A 18 2.10 -4.77 0.70
N LEU A 19 3.23 -4.07 0.87
CA LEU A 19 3.31 -2.89 1.73
C LEU A 19 3.85 -1.67 1.00
N GLY A 20 3.38 -0.50 1.40
CA GLY A 20 3.98 0.78 1.04
C GLY A 20 2.94 1.88 0.83
N PRO A 21 3.34 3.16 0.92
CA PRO A 21 2.42 4.27 0.67
C PRO A 21 1.86 4.28 -0.75
N SER A 22 2.59 3.69 -1.71
CA SER A 22 2.17 3.52 -3.10
C SER A 22 1.46 2.19 -3.38
N ALA A 23 1.28 1.33 -2.37
CA ALA A 23 0.58 0.06 -2.57
C ALA A 23 -0.89 0.35 -2.92
N PRO A 24 -1.37 -0.04 -4.11
CA PRO A 24 -2.75 0.24 -4.52
C PRO A 24 -3.72 -0.45 -3.56
N LEU A 25 -4.69 0.29 -3.01
CA LEU A 25 -5.77 -0.29 -2.20
C LEU A 25 -6.84 -0.89 -3.12
N SER A 26 -6.48 -1.92 -3.88
CA SER A 26 -7.32 -2.56 -4.89
C SER A 26 -7.48 -4.07 -4.63
N PRO A 27 -8.73 -4.60 -4.66
CA PRO A 27 -8.97 -6.04 -4.56
C PRO A 27 -8.30 -6.88 -5.66
N ALA A 28 -7.98 -6.29 -6.82
CA ALA A 28 -7.34 -7.00 -7.93
C ALA A 28 -5.98 -7.63 -7.53
N LEU A 29 -5.28 -7.05 -6.55
CA LEU A 29 -4.04 -7.62 -6.03
C LEU A 29 -4.24 -8.99 -5.38
N PHE A 30 -5.43 -9.26 -4.85
CA PHE A 30 -5.77 -10.57 -4.31
C PHE A 30 -5.89 -11.62 -5.41
N GLU A 31 -6.29 -11.26 -6.63
CA GLU A 31 -6.31 -12.21 -7.77
C GLU A 31 -4.89 -12.58 -8.21
N MET A 32 -3.90 -11.74 -7.89
CA MET A 32 -2.49 -11.93 -8.22
C MET A 32 -1.71 -12.73 -7.17
N GLY A 33 -2.36 -13.19 -6.09
CA GLY A 33 -1.71 -14.01 -5.05
C GLY A 33 -1.25 -13.23 -3.82
N VAL A 34 -1.62 -11.95 -3.68
CA VAL A 34 -1.44 -11.22 -2.42
C VAL A 34 -2.53 -11.62 -1.42
N ASP A 35 -2.20 -11.72 -0.13
CA ASP A 35 -3.17 -12.03 0.94
C ASP A 35 -3.59 -10.79 1.72
N ALA A 36 -2.69 -9.81 1.86
CA ALA A 36 -2.98 -8.53 2.48
C ALA A 36 -2.25 -7.37 1.80
N VAL A 37 -2.86 -6.19 1.83
CA VAL A 37 -2.29 -4.95 1.30
C VAL A 37 -2.29 -3.90 2.39
N SER A 38 -1.10 -3.47 2.81
CA SER A 38 -0.90 -2.38 3.78
C SER A 38 -0.49 -1.10 3.04
N GLY A 39 -1.50 -0.29 2.74
CA GLY A 39 -1.39 0.93 1.96
C GLY A 39 -1.68 2.20 2.76
N THR A 40 -1.84 3.30 2.04
CA THR A 40 -2.17 4.60 2.63
C THR A 40 -3.33 5.23 1.87
N LEU A 41 -4.33 5.72 2.60
CA LEU A 41 -5.42 6.54 2.08
C LEU A 41 -5.12 8.01 2.37
N VAL A 42 -5.15 8.85 1.34
CA VAL A 42 -5.08 10.31 1.48
C VAL A 42 -6.47 10.81 1.89
N ILE A 43 -6.57 11.39 3.09
CA ILE A 43 -7.83 11.95 3.64
C ILE A 43 -7.88 13.48 3.57
N ASP A 44 -6.72 14.12 3.36
CA ASP A 44 -6.59 15.56 3.15
C ASP A 44 -5.60 15.78 1.98
N PRO A 45 -6.10 15.85 0.73
CA PRO A 45 -5.26 15.96 -0.44
C PRO A 45 -4.40 17.23 -0.49
N GLU A 46 -4.92 18.37 -0.05
CA GLU A 46 -4.20 19.65 -0.10
C GLU A 46 -2.96 19.62 0.80
N ARG A 47 -3.14 19.17 2.05
CA ARG A 47 -2.04 19.06 3.01
C ARG A 47 -0.96 18.07 2.57
N VAL A 48 -1.39 16.93 2.03
CA VAL A 48 -0.47 15.91 1.52
C VAL A 48 0.27 16.44 0.30
N LEU A 49 -0.42 17.12 -0.62
CA LEU A 49 0.20 17.71 -1.81
C LEU A 49 1.24 18.77 -1.45
N GLN A 50 0.97 19.64 -0.48
CA GLN A 50 1.96 20.61 0.01
C GLN A 50 3.20 19.91 0.57
N SER A 51 3.00 18.87 1.40
CA SER A 51 4.11 18.12 1.99
C SER A 51 4.95 17.41 0.93
N VAL A 52 4.31 16.77 -0.05
CA VAL A 52 4.97 16.11 -1.18
C VAL A 52 5.73 17.14 -2.03
N GLY A 53 5.12 18.29 -2.33
CA GLY A 53 5.74 19.37 -3.10
C GLY A 53 6.99 19.96 -2.43
N GLN A 54 7.10 19.87 -1.11
CA GLN A 54 8.28 20.26 -0.34
C GLN A 54 9.34 19.14 -0.21
N GLY A 55 9.14 18.00 -0.86
CA GLY A 55 10.06 16.85 -0.76
C GLY A 55 10.02 16.16 0.60
N ALA A 56 8.93 16.29 1.36
CA ALA A 56 8.81 15.66 2.67
C ALA A 56 8.86 14.12 2.56
N THR A 57 9.64 13.49 3.43
CA THR A 57 9.65 12.03 3.57
C THR A 57 8.29 11.52 4.05
N PHE A 58 7.95 10.25 3.76
CA PHE A 58 6.70 9.66 4.25
C PHE A 58 6.51 9.79 5.78
N ARG A 59 7.60 9.73 6.56
CA ARG A 59 7.56 9.95 8.01
C ARG A 59 7.17 11.38 8.37
N GLN A 60 7.65 12.37 7.63
CA GLN A 60 7.26 13.77 7.80
C GLN A 60 5.80 13.99 7.40
N ILE A 61 5.35 13.42 6.27
CA ILE A 61 3.94 13.51 5.85
C ILE A 61 3.02 12.87 6.90
N LYS A 62 3.38 11.70 7.45
CA LYS A 62 2.63 11.07 8.55
C LYS A 62 2.54 11.94 9.80
N ARG A 63 3.61 12.66 10.15
CA ARG A 63 3.62 13.60 11.29
C ARG A 63 2.81 14.85 11.01
N ALA A 64 2.89 15.36 9.78
CA ALA A 64 2.10 16.49 9.33
C ALA A 64 0.61 16.14 9.31
N GLY A 65 0.22 14.92 8.96
CA GLY A 65 -1.17 14.46 8.90
C GLY A 65 -1.73 14.43 7.48
N GLY A 66 -3.02 14.12 7.34
CA GLY A 66 -3.70 14.02 6.04
C GLY A 66 -3.65 12.64 5.37
N LEU A 67 -3.09 11.65 6.07
CA LEU A 67 -3.03 10.25 5.65
C LEU A 67 -3.69 9.35 6.69
N ARG A 68 -4.28 8.24 6.24
CA ARG A 68 -4.71 7.12 7.08
C ARG A 68 -4.05 5.84 6.59
N LEU A 69 -3.37 5.12 7.48
CA LEU A 69 -2.85 3.79 7.16
C LEU A 69 -4.01 2.80 7.15
N LEU A 70 -4.05 1.93 6.15
CA LEU A 70 -5.08 0.91 6.01
C LEU A 70 -4.44 -0.42 5.64
N THR A 71 -5.04 -1.49 6.15
CA THR A 71 -4.73 -2.85 5.72
C THR A 71 -6.00 -3.48 5.18
N MET A 72 -5.98 -3.86 3.90
CA MET A 72 -7.00 -4.72 3.30
C MET A 72 -6.52 -6.16 3.41
N ILE A 73 -7.41 -7.07 3.80
CA ILE A 73 -7.13 -8.50 3.90
C ILE A 73 -8.06 -9.22 2.94
N ARG A 74 -7.56 -10.22 2.20
CA ARG A 74 -8.38 -11.05 1.32
C ARG A 74 -9.50 -11.66 2.15
N ASN A 75 -10.74 -11.44 1.72
CA ASN A 75 -11.91 -11.99 2.38
C ASN A 75 -12.22 -13.37 1.78
N THR A 76 -12.13 -14.43 2.59
CA THR A 76 -12.54 -15.78 2.22
C THR A 76 -13.93 -16.04 2.80
N TYR A 77 -14.97 -15.74 2.01
CA TYR A 77 -16.33 -16.23 2.23
C TYR A 77 -16.74 -17.10 1.05
#